data_AF-A0A843GEN4-F1
#
_entry.id   AF-A0A843GEN4-F1
#
_cell.length_a   1.000
_cell.length_b   1.000
_cell.length_c   1.000
_cell.angle_alpha   90.00
_cell.angle_beta   90.00
_cell.angle_gamma   90.00
#
_symmetry.space_group_name_H-M   'P 1'
#
loop_
_entity.id
_entity.type
_entity.pdbx_description
1 polymer ?
#
loop_
_entity_poly.entity_id
_entity_poly.type
_entity_poly.pdbx_seq_one_letter_code
_entity_poly.pdbx_strand_id
1 'polypeptide(L)'
;MQDNDLISRKALLNDLAYSAPELMFDKEYVFYKIQKQRSVDAVPVVHGRWETGNDVYNWYGRCSECGIEFNIDSYYASKMKYCPNCGAKMDKENDN
;
A
#
# COMPACT_ATOMS: atom_id res chain seq x y z
N MET A 1 8.30 -11.71 -15.35
CA MET A 1 8.71 -10.99 -14.11
C MET A 1 7.62 -9.96 -13.86
N GLN A 2 6.83 -10.11 -12.79
CA GLN A 2 5.76 -9.15 -12.48
C GLN A 2 6.40 -7.78 -12.20
N ASP A 3 5.85 -6.74 -12.82
CA ASP A 3 6.30 -5.35 -12.72
C ASP A 3 5.94 -4.84 -11.31
N ASN A 4 6.77 -5.13 -10.30
CA ASN A 4 6.60 -4.76 -8.88
C ASN A 4 6.83 -3.25 -8.61
N ASP A 5 6.67 -2.42 -9.62
CA ASP A 5 7.03 -1.01 -9.58
C ASP A 5 5.75 -0.21 -9.36
N LEU A 6 5.40 0.06 -8.10
CA LEU A 6 4.14 0.74 -7.73
C LEU A 6 4.05 2.20 -8.18
N ILE A 7 5.19 2.82 -8.44
CA ILE A 7 5.31 4.14 -9.08
C ILE A 7 5.64 3.98 -10.57
N SER A 8 5.86 2.74 -11.03
CA SER A 8 6.42 2.33 -12.30
C SER A 8 7.44 3.35 -12.81
N ARG A 9 8.62 3.39 -12.19
CA ARG A 9 9.79 4.10 -12.73
C ARG A 9 9.94 3.81 -14.22
N LYS A 10 9.68 2.57 -14.64
CA LYS A 10 9.61 2.18 -16.05
C LYS A 10 8.53 2.93 -16.85
N ALA A 11 7.30 3.04 -16.35
CA ALA A 11 6.25 3.83 -17.01
C ALA A 11 6.62 5.32 -17.10
N LEU A 12 7.18 5.89 -16.03
CA LEU A 12 7.66 7.28 -16.02
C LEU A 12 8.77 7.51 -17.06
N LEU A 13 9.73 6.58 -17.16
CA LEU A 13 10.80 6.65 -18.15
C LEU A 13 10.26 6.55 -19.59
N ASN A 14 9.25 5.70 -19.82
CA ASN A 14 8.59 5.61 -21.13
C ASN A 14 7.85 6.92 -21.46
N ASP A 15 7.07 7.47 -20.54
CA ASP A 15 6.34 8.73 -20.74
C ASP A 15 7.31 9.88 -21.08
N LEU A 16 8.44 9.98 -20.35
CA LEU A 16 9.50 10.96 -20.65
C LEU A 16 10.14 10.74 -22.02
N ALA A 17 10.31 9.50 -22.47
CA ALA A 17 10.88 9.21 -23.79
C ALA A 17 9.97 9.67 -24.94
N TYR A 18 8.65 9.53 -24.77
CA TYR A 18 7.65 9.86 -25.81
C TYR A 18 7.00 11.25 -25.65
N SER A 19 7.27 11.94 -24.55
CA SER A 19 6.79 13.32 -24.30
C SER A 19 7.24 14.29 -25.39
N ALA A 20 6.42 15.31 -25.67
CA ALA A 20 6.69 16.30 -26.72
C ALA A 20 8.07 16.99 -26.53
N PRO A 21 8.69 17.51 -27.61
CA PRO A 21 9.97 18.23 -27.54
C PRO A 21 9.92 19.51 -26.69
N GLU A 22 8.72 19.96 -26.31
CA GLU A 22 8.44 21.21 -25.61
C GLU A 22 8.77 21.18 -24.11
N LEU A 23 9.27 20.06 -23.58
CA LEU A 23 9.76 20.02 -22.21
C LEU A 23 10.94 20.98 -22.07
N MET A 24 10.73 22.03 -21.25
CA MET A 24 11.66 23.14 -21.00
C MET A 24 12.97 22.71 -20.29
N PHE A 25 13.21 21.40 -20.10
CA PHE A 25 14.34 20.84 -19.35
C PHE A 25 15.00 19.70 -20.11
N ASP A 26 16.31 19.54 -19.90
CA ASP A 26 17.12 18.45 -20.45
C ASP A 26 16.60 17.09 -19.96
N LYS A 27 16.00 16.33 -20.88
CA LYS A 27 15.45 14.99 -20.62
C LYS A 27 16.54 14.05 -20.10
N GLU A 28 17.74 14.09 -20.67
CA GLU A 28 18.84 13.18 -20.33
C GLU A 28 19.26 13.36 -18.87
N TYR A 29 19.28 14.60 -18.39
CA TYR A 29 19.51 14.90 -16.97
C TYR A 29 18.42 14.33 -16.06
N VAL A 30 17.15 14.42 -16.46
CA VAL A 30 16.01 13.84 -15.69
C VAL A 30 16.10 12.31 -15.65
N PHE A 31 16.38 11.67 -16.80
CA PHE A 31 16.63 10.23 -16.90
C PHE A 31 17.72 9.77 -15.92
N TYR A 32 18.86 10.47 -15.94
CA TYR A 32 19.99 10.20 -15.04
C TYR A 32 19.60 10.30 -13.56
N LYS A 33 18.84 11.34 -13.17
CA LYS A 33 18.42 11.52 -11.77
C LYS A 33 17.48 10.43 -11.30
N ILE A 34 16.52 10.02 -12.14
CA ILE A 34 15.56 8.94 -11.84
C ILE A 34 16.28 7.60 -11.67
N GLN A 35 17.18 7.26 -12.59
CA GLN A 35 17.94 6.00 -12.54
C GLN A 35 18.89 5.93 -11.35
N LYS A 36 19.40 7.08 -10.88
CA LYS A 36 20.25 7.14 -9.68
C LYS A 36 19.50 7.00 -8.36
N GLN A 37 18.19 7.22 -8.32
CA GLN A 37 17.44 7.05 -7.07
C GLN A 37 17.29 5.57 -6.73
N ARG A 38 17.43 5.24 -5.45
CA ARG A 38 17.15 3.89 -4.97
C ARG A 38 15.70 3.55 -5.25
N SER A 39 15.43 2.33 -5.71
CA SER A 39 14.07 1.78 -5.66
C SER A 39 13.78 1.37 -4.23
N VAL A 40 12.53 1.56 -3.81
CA VAL A 40 12.00 0.92 -2.60
C VAL A 40 11.32 -0.37 -3.02
N ASP A 41 11.47 -1.42 -2.22
CA ASP A 41 10.67 -2.63 -2.39
C ASP A 41 9.28 -2.33 -1.84
N ALA A 42 8.28 -2.33 -2.73
CA ALA A 42 6.92 -1.95 -2.38
C ALA A 42 5.94 -2.91 -3.04
N VAL A 43 4.88 -3.24 -2.29
CA VAL A 43 3.76 -4.06 -2.75
C VAL A 43 2.48 -3.23 -2.79
N PRO A 44 1.52 -3.52 -3.70
CA PRO A 44 0.25 -2.80 -3.71
C PRO A 44 -0.41 -2.85 -2.33
N VAL A 45 -1.08 -1.77 -1.94
CA VAL A 45 -1.78 -1.75 -0.66
C VAL A 45 -2.85 -2.84 -0.67
N VAL A 46 -2.74 -3.76 0.28
CA VAL A 46 -3.78 -4.74 0.55
C VAL A 46 -4.80 -4.08 1.45
N HIS A 47 -6.07 -4.10 1.06
CA HIS A 47 -7.15 -3.58 1.86
C HIS A 47 -7.79 -4.73 2.63
N GLY A 48 -8.17 -4.53 3.88
CA GLY A 48 -8.74 -5.54 4.77
C GLY A 48 -9.83 -4.94 5.65
N ARG A 49 -10.44 -5.78 6.48
CA ARG A 49 -11.39 -5.37 7.53
C ARG A 49 -11.12 -6.12 8.82
N TRP A 50 -11.52 -5.52 9.93
CA TRP A 50 -11.51 -6.19 11.22
C TRP A 50 -12.75 -7.06 11.34
N GLU A 51 -12.56 -8.37 11.40
CA GLU A 51 -13.60 -9.32 11.78
C GLU A 51 -13.62 -9.35 13.31
N THR A 52 -14.55 -8.61 13.91
CA THR A 52 -14.65 -8.48 15.36
C THR A 52 -15.55 -9.56 15.94
N GLY A 53 -15.12 -10.17 17.03
CA GLY A 53 -15.97 -11.03 17.86
C GLY A 53 -15.94 -10.59 19.32
N ASN A 54 -16.98 -11.00 20.05
CA ASN A 54 -17.06 -10.87 21.51
C ASN A 54 -17.02 -12.26 22.11
N ASP A 55 -15.90 -12.64 22.70
CA ASP A 55 -15.91 -13.57 23.82
C ASP A 55 -16.15 -12.76 25.10
N VAL A 56 -16.87 -13.36 26.06
CA VAL A 56 -17.47 -12.73 27.26
C VAL A 56 -16.51 -11.81 28.07
N TYR A 57 -15.20 -11.90 27.82
CA TYR A 57 -14.14 -11.16 28.51
C TYR A 57 -13.18 -10.39 27.60
N ASN A 58 -13.24 -10.49 26.27
CA ASN A 58 -12.32 -9.79 25.36
C ASN A 58 -13.01 -9.31 24.08
N TRP A 59 -12.59 -8.15 23.59
CA TRP A 59 -12.86 -7.73 22.23
C TRP A 59 -11.64 -8.12 21.39
N TYR A 60 -11.84 -8.97 20.38
CA TYR A 60 -10.78 -9.32 19.45
C TYR A 60 -11.12 -8.85 18.05
N GLY A 61 -10.08 -8.49 17.30
CA GLY A 61 -10.17 -8.19 15.89
C GLY A 61 -9.27 -9.14 15.12
N ARG A 62 -9.88 -9.96 14.24
CA ARG A 62 -9.15 -10.79 13.29
C ARG A 62 -8.97 -10.02 11.98
N CYS A 63 -7.75 -10.02 11.45
CA CYS A 63 -7.49 -9.42 10.15
C CYS A 63 -8.02 -10.34 9.03
N SER A 64 -8.89 -9.84 8.15
CA SER A 64 -9.43 -10.61 7.02
C SER A 64 -8.37 -11.09 6.01
N GLU A 65 -7.21 -10.42 5.96
CA GLU A 65 -6.19 -10.67 4.93
C GLU A 65 -5.12 -11.67 5.38
N CYS A 66 -4.75 -11.66 6.67
CA CYS A 66 -3.74 -12.58 7.21
C CYS A 66 -4.27 -13.55 8.27
N GLY A 67 -5.52 -13.37 8.72
CA GLY A 67 -6.17 -14.23 9.70
C GLY A 67 -5.64 -14.12 11.13
N ILE A 68 -4.64 -13.26 11.40
CA ILE A 68 -4.12 -13.05 12.75
C ILE A 68 -5.14 -12.30 13.59
N GLU A 69 -5.35 -12.81 14.80
CA GLU A 69 -6.17 -12.22 15.84
C GLU A 69 -5.32 -11.32 16.74
N PHE A 70 -5.87 -10.16 17.04
CA PHE A 70 -5.31 -9.25 18.03
C PHE A 70 -6.35 -9.02 19.10
N ASN A 71 -5.89 -8.86 20.34
CA ASN A 71 -6.74 -8.32 21.39
C ASN A 71 -6.85 -6.81 21.13
N ILE A 72 -8.00 -6.39 20.63
CA ILE A 72 -8.25 -5.00 20.25
C ILE A 72 -9.52 -4.60 20.97
N ASP A 73 -9.41 -3.85 22.07
CA ASP A 73 -10.60 -3.23 22.66
C ASP A 73 -11.30 -2.37 21.57
N SER A 74 -12.63 -2.37 21.60
CA SER A 74 -13.53 -1.58 20.75
C SER A 74 -13.05 -0.14 20.50
N TYR A 75 -12.48 0.52 21.51
CA TYR A 75 -11.89 1.86 21.38
C TYR A 75 -10.71 1.91 20.40
N TYR A 76 -9.84 0.91 20.43
CA TYR A 76 -8.65 0.83 19.59
C TYR A 76 -8.97 0.30 18.19
N ALA A 77 -10.01 -0.51 18.02
CA ALA A 77 -10.40 -1.05 16.72
C ALA A 77 -10.67 0.07 15.69
N SER A 78 -11.37 1.13 16.11
CA SER A 78 -11.61 2.31 15.27
C SER A 78 -10.36 3.14 14.92
N LYS A 79 -9.27 2.98 15.69
CA LYS A 79 -8.00 3.70 15.51
C LYS A 79 -6.96 2.89 14.74
N MET A 80 -7.07 1.56 14.72
CA MET A 80 -6.14 0.68 14.03
C MET A 80 -6.45 0.62 12.53
N LYS A 81 -5.97 1.64 11.81
CA LYS A 81 -6.12 1.78 10.35
C LYS A 81 -5.34 0.74 9.54
N TYR A 82 -4.41 0.02 10.15
CA TYR A 82 -3.60 -1.00 9.50
C TYR A 82 -3.45 -2.23 10.38
N CYS A 83 -3.39 -3.41 9.78
CA CYS A 83 -3.00 -4.63 10.45
C CYS A 83 -1.51 -4.57 10.82
N PRO A 84 -1.13 -4.75 12.10
CA PRO A 84 0.27 -4.67 12.51
C PRO A 84 1.09 -5.89 12.06
N ASN A 85 0.44 -6.99 11.66
CA ASN A 85 1.14 -8.18 11.17
C ASN A 85 1.43 -8.13 9.66
N CYS A 86 0.42 -7.80 8.82
CA CYS A 86 0.58 -7.85 7.36
C CYS A 86 0.56 -6.47 6.68
N GLY A 87 0.30 -5.39 7.41
CA GLY A 87 0.24 -4.04 6.84
C GLY A 87 -1.03 -3.73 6.04
N ALA A 88 -2.01 -4.65 5.98
CA ALA A 88 -3.27 -4.40 5.29
C ALA A 88 -3.98 -3.16 5.86
N LYS A 89 -4.49 -2.30 4.99
CA LYS A 89 -5.27 -1.10 5.36
C LYS A 89 -6.70 -1.49 5.70
N MET A 90 -7.15 -1.16 6.91
CA MET A 90 -8.42 -1.64 7.47
C MET A 90 -9.57 -0.71 7.12
N ASP A 91 -9.78 -0.50 5.82
CA ASP A 91 -10.81 0.37 5.24
C ASP A 91 -11.74 -0.33 4.24
N LYS A 92 -11.71 -1.67 4.15
CA LYS A 92 -12.77 -2.40 3.43
C LYS A 92 -14.07 -2.28 4.23
N GLU A 93 -15.13 -1.89 3.55
CA GLU A 93 -16.49 -1.99 4.08
C GLU A 93 -16.92 -3.46 4.14
N ASN A 94 -17.93 -3.75 4.96
CA ASN A 94 -18.61 -5.04 4.87
C ASN A 94 -19.49 -4.98 3.62
N ASP A 95 -19.23 -5.85 2.64
CA ASP A 95 -20.17 -6.10 1.56
C ASP A 95 -21.46 -6.64 2.20
N ASN A 96 -22.48 -5.79 2.32
CA ASN A 96 -23.83 -6.17 2.79
C ASN A 96 -24.60 -6.90 1.69
#